data_AF-A0A7V8F345-F1
#
_entry.id   AF-A0A7V8F345-F1
#
_cell.length_a   1.000
_cell.length_b   1.000
_cell.length_c   1.000
_cell.angle_alpha   90.00
_cell.angle_beta   90.00
_cell.angle_gamma   90.00
#
_symmetry.space_group_name_H-M   'P 1'
#
loop_
_entity.id
_entity.type
_entity.pdbx_description
1 polymer ?
#
loop_
_entity_poly.entity_id
_entity_poly.type
_entity_poly.pdbx_seq_one_letter_code
_entity_poly.pdbx_strand_id
1 'polypeptide(L)' 'MAETHRLQIGSLRSDVKLTLHTYHAARIWTGRQKSDAKHSILGLSGFCAYVNRMHRGAAQDDPYSDWWLV' A
#
# COMPACT_ATOMS: atom_id res chain seq x y z
N MET A 1 3.89 -7.21 -44.77
CA MET A 1 4.13 -6.20 -43.72
C MET A 1 3.72 -6.84 -42.41
N ALA A 2 4.67 -7.26 -41.58
CA ALA A 2 4.38 -7.95 -40.33
C ALA A 2 4.16 -6.91 -39.23
N GLU A 3 2.92 -6.77 -38.74
CA GLU A 3 2.61 -5.95 -37.58
C GLU A 3 3.33 -6.50 -36.35
N THR A 4 4.28 -5.72 -35.83
CA THR A 4 4.87 -5.97 -34.52
C THR A 4 3.80 -5.60 -33.50
N HIS A 5 3.06 -6.60 -33.01
CA HIS A 5 2.18 -6.42 -31.86
C HIS A 5 3.06 -6.09 -30.65
N ARG A 6 3.26 -4.79 -30.40
CA ARG A 6 4.00 -4.28 -29.25
C ARG A 6 3.18 -4.65 -28.02
N LEU A 7 3.55 -5.74 -27.34
CA LEU A 7 2.99 -6.10 -26.05
C LEU A 7 3.27 -4.93 -25.10
N GLN A 8 2.29 -4.05 -24.89
CA GLN A 8 2.31 -3.10 -23.78
C GLN A 8 2.03 -3.90 -22.51
N ILE A 9 3.07 -4.53 -21.97
CA ILE A 9 3.05 -5.07 -20.62
C ILE A 9 2.99 -3.86 -19.69
N GLY A 10 1.79 -3.36 -19.42
CA GLY A 10 1.56 -2.37 -18.39
C GLY A 10 1.89 -2.97 -17.01
N SER A 11 2.19 -2.11 -16.04
CA SER A 11 2.35 -2.54 -14.64
C SER A 11 1.16 -3.40 -14.20
N LEU A 12 1.41 -4.50 -13.49
CA LEU A 12 0.37 -5.37 -12.93
C LEU A 12 -0.54 -4.52 -12.03
N ARG A 13 -1.75 -4.23 -12.51
CA ARG A 13 -2.79 -3.56 -11.71
C ARG A 13 -3.62 -4.64 -11.03
N SER A 14 -3.25 -5.00 -9.80
CA SER A 14 -4.12 -5.82 -8.97
C SER A 14 -5.29 -4.98 -8.45
N ASP A 15 -6.51 -5.49 -8.59
CA ASP A 15 -7.69 -4.98 -7.88
C ASP A 15 -7.91 -5.86 -6.64
N VAL A 16 -8.07 -5.24 -5.47
CA VAL A 16 -8.29 -5.95 -4.20
C VAL A 16 -9.59 -5.45 -3.59
N LYS A 17 -10.56 -6.35 -3.46
CA LYS A 17 -11.84 -6.07 -2.81
C LYS A 17 -11.84 -6.63 -1.40
N LEU A 18 -11.99 -5.75 -0.41
CA LEU A 18 -12.06 -6.11 1.00
C LEU A 18 -13.42 -5.70 1.57
N THR A 19 -14.18 -6.68 2.08
CA THR A 19 -15.48 -6.45 2.73
C THR A 19 -15.33 -6.57 4.24
N LEU A 20 -15.68 -5.49 4.96
CA LEU A 20 -15.56 -5.42 6.42
C LEU A 20 -16.94 -5.58 7.06
N HIS A 21 -17.10 -6.60 7.89
CA HIS A 21 -18.40 -6.98 8.47
C HIS A 21 -18.63 -6.47 9.90
N THR A 22 -17.60 -5.92 10.54
CA THR A 22 -17.69 -5.46 11.94
C THR A 22 -17.20 -4.04 12.10
N TYR A 23 -17.76 -3.36 13.10
CA TYR A 23 -17.34 -2.00 13.47
C TYR A 23 -15.84 -1.94 13.84
N HIS A 24 -15.35 -2.95 14.56
CA HIS A 24 -13.94 -3.03 14.93
C HIS A 24 -13.03 -3.18 13.70
N ALA A 25 -13.42 -4.00 12.72
CA ALA A 25 -12.66 -4.14 11.47
C ALA A 25 -12.64 -2.84 10.65
N ALA A 26 -13.79 -2.16 10.53
CA ALA A 26 -13.87 -0.85 9.89
C ALA A 26 -12.95 0.18 10.56
N ARG A 27 -12.86 0.18 11.89
CA ARG A 27 -11.97 1.07 12.65
C ARG A 27 -10.49 0.74 12.50
N ILE A 28 -10.13 -0.54 12.38
CA ILE A 28 -8.74 -0.93 12.10
C ILE A 28 -8.35 -0.48 10.68
N TRP A 29 -9.26 -0.60 9.72
CA TRP A 29 -9.04 -0.17 8.35
C TRP A 29 -8.76 1.33 8.22
N THR A 30 -9.60 2.16 8.86
CA THR A 30 -9.50 3.62 8.79
C THR A 30 -8.49 4.21 9.78
N GLY A 31 -8.28 3.54 10.92
CA GLY A 31 -7.49 4.07 12.02
C GLY A 31 -8.24 5.14 12.82
N ARG A 32 -7.50 6.08 13.41
CA ARG A 32 -8.06 7.18 14.18
C ARG A 32 -7.38 8.49 13.81
N GLN A 33 -8.17 9.50 13.46
CA GLN A 33 -7.63 10.84 13.21
C GLN A 33 -7.12 11.48 14.50
N LYS A 34 -6.22 12.45 14.34
CA LYS A 34 -5.73 13.27 15.45
C LYS A 34 -6.89 14.09 16.02
N SER A 35 -7.02 14.12 17.33
CA SER A 35 -7.86 15.07 18.05
C SER A 35 -7.00 15.88 19.01
N ASP A 36 -7.52 16.97 19.57
CA ASP A 36 -6.78 17.82 20.53
C ASP A 36 -6.21 17.02 21.71
N ALA A 37 -6.94 16.00 22.18
CA ALA A 37 -6.51 15.18 23.30
C ALA A 37 -5.61 14.00 22.90
N LYS A 38 -5.59 13.59 21.62
CA LYS A 38 -4.98 12.31 21.23
C LYS A 38 -4.40 12.33 19.81
N HIS A 39 -3.17 11.84 19.68
CA HIS A 39 -2.51 11.60 18.40
C HIS A 39 -3.29 10.68 17.47
N SER A 40 -3.04 10.78 16.16
CA SER A 40 -3.61 9.86 15.18
C SER A 40 -3.06 8.45 15.35
N ILE A 41 -3.90 7.45 15.04
CA ILE A 41 -3.50 6.05 14.90
C ILE A 41 -3.62 5.72 13.42
N LEU A 42 -2.52 5.22 12.86
CA LEU A 42 -2.45 4.80 11.48
C LEU A 42 -3.37 3.59 11.24
N GLY A 43 -4.27 3.70 10.27
CA GLY A 43 -5.13 2.61 9.83
C GLY A 43 -4.41 1.67 8.86
N LEU A 44 -5.00 0.48 8.64
CA LEU A 44 -4.41 -0.54 7.77
C LEU A 44 -4.22 -0.04 6.32
N SER A 45 -5.13 0.80 5.83
CA SER A 45 -4.97 1.43 4.50
C SER A 45 -3.70 2.30 4.41
N GLY A 46 -3.43 3.09 5.44
CA GLY A 46 -2.19 3.87 5.56
C GLY A 46 -0.95 2.99 5.70
N PHE A 47 -1.04 1.91 6.48
CA PHE A 47 0.04 0.93 6.62
C PHE A 47 0.45 0.35 5.26
N CYS A 48 -0.52 -0.14 4.48
CA CYS A 48 -0.28 -0.68 3.15
C CYS A 48 0.39 0.35 2.23
N ALA A 49 0.02 1.63 2.32
CA ALA A 49 0.67 2.68 1.54
C ALA A 49 2.16 2.86 1.87
N TYR A 50 2.53 2.78 3.16
CA TYR A 50 3.95 2.83 3.57
C TYR A 50 4.73 1.59 3.15
N VAL A 51 4.16 0.40 3.33
CA VAL A 51 4.79 -0.85 2.88
C VAL A 51 5.01 -0.84 1.37
N ASN A 52 4.01 -0.40 0.59
CA ASN A 52 4.13 -0.25 -0.86
C ASN A 52 5.18 0.79 -1.26
N ARG A 53 5.42 1.81 -0.42
CA ARG A 53 6.52 2.76 -0.64
C ARG A 53 7.87 2.11 -0.36
N MET A 54 8.02 1.41 0.76
CA MET A 54 9.25 0.70 1.11
C MET A 54 9.58 -0.35 0.04
N HIS A 55 8.62 -1.18 -0.36
CA HIS A 55 8.81 -2.17 -1.42
C HIS A 55 9.26 -1.55 -2.74
N ARG A 56 8.72 -0.38 -3.11
CA ARG A 56 9.18 0.35 -4.30
C ARG A 56 10.57 0.94 -4.15
N GLY A 57 10.95 1.37 -2.95
CA GLY A 57 12.30 1.86 -2.65
C GLY A 57 13.33 0.73 -2.71
N ALA A 58 13.01 -0.41 -2.10
CA ALA A 58 13.84 -1.61 -2.16
C ALA A 58 14.03 -2.11 -3.60
N ALA A 59 12.99 -2.11 -4.42
CA ALA A 59 13.09 -2.42 -5.85
C ALA A 59 13.96 -1.43 -6.66
N GLN A 60 14.35 -0.28 -6.07
CA GLN A 60 15.24 0.73 -6.64
C GLN A 60 16.60 0.75 -5.91
N ASP A 61 16.94 -0.29 -5.16
CA ASP A 61 18.19 -0.43 -4.39
C ASP A 61 18.39 0.67 -3.32
N ASP A 62 17.29 1.16 -2.70
CA ASP A 62 17.39 2.05 -1.54
C ASP A 62 17.77 1.25 -0.27
N PRO A 63 18.99 1.44 0.28
CA PRO A 63 19.50 0.65 1.39
C PRO A 63 18.69 0.82 2.67
N TYR A 64 18.00 1.95 2.85
CA TYR A 64 17.12 2.13 4.00
C TYR A 64 15.84 1.31 3.83
N SER A 65 15.24 1.34 2.64
CA SER A 65 14.04 0.56 2.35
C SER A 65 14.31 -0.95 2.45
N ASP A 66 15.47 -1.41 2.00
CA ASP A 66 15.89 -2.81 2.15
C ASP A 66 15.99 -3.22 3.63
N TRP A 67 16.64 -2.39 4.46
CA TRP A 67 16.79 -2.69 5.88
C TRP A 67 15.46 -2.81 6.64
N TRP A 68 14.42 -2.09 6.20
CA TRP A 68 13.07 -2.18 6.77
C TRP A 68 12.23 -3.36 6.26
N LEU A 69 12.66 -4.05 5.20
CA LEU A 69 11.95 -5.19 4.60
C LEU A 69 12.62 -6.56 4.87
N VAL A 70 13.83 -6.58 5.42
CA VAL A 70 14.55 -7.80 5.87
C VAL A 70 13.99 -8.30 7.21
#